data_AF-A0A8H5RYN4-F1
#
_entry.id   AF-A0A8H5RYN4-F1
#
_cell.length_a   1.000
_cell.length_b   1.000
_cell.length_c   1.000
_cell.angle_alpha   90.00
_cell.angle_beta   90.00
_cell.angle_gamma   90.00
#
_symmetry.space_group_name_H-M   'P 1'
#
loop_
_entity.id
_entity.type
_entity.pdbx_description
1 polymer ?
#
loop_
_entity_poly.entity_id
_entity_poly.type
_entity_poly.pdbx_seq_one_letter_code
_entity_poly.pdbx_strand_id
1 'polypeptide(L)'
;MNIDYYGRIAESLQFDNTPVMIATNACFIIGLLQYTYAIRLLIREGQGPIPFWMQTFYVAHELTFVYLFAEAAHRYDYHWFFISTSFSLAVWAGLEIFCMWYTIQSPKDRIATFSPLFGKHPTTSSILTYTFFLQLAMFAVVWILIEFLGAGSFMLTGALTNVLLIIGPTHEYLSRGSRNGLSIGFCLTNVACVIWTFAPFSLGAVVLPEIFDQTIIYVAGVILFGSSIWLTTVVASYPPKTATKGQPTPIW
;
A
#
# COMPACT_ATOMS: atom_id res chain seq x y z
N MET A 1 13.30 17.33 -18.22
CA MET A 1 13.90 17.82 -16.96
C MET A 1 14.57 16.61 -16.33
N ASN A 2 15.90 16.58 -16.23
CA ASN A 2 16.60 15.48 -15.54
C ASN A 2 16.63 15.81 -14.05
N ILE A 3 15.68 15.27 -13.28
CA ILE A 3 15.62 15.47 -11.84
C ILE A 3 16.54 14.44 -11.19
N ASP A 4 17.52 14.88 -10.41
CA ASP A 4 18.29 13.99 -9.54
C ASP A 4 17.50 13.69 -8.27
N TYR A 5 16.65 12.67 -8.34
CA TYR A 5 15.81 12.27 -7.23
C TYR A 5 16.61 11.87 -5.98
N TYR A 6 17.73 11.17 -6.16
CA TYR A 6 18.52 10.70 -5.03
C TYR A 6 19.25 11.86 -4.35
N GLY A 7 19.80 12.78 -5.15
CA GLY A 7 20.33 14.05 -4.64
C GLY A 7 19.29 14.84 -3.84
N ARG A 8 18.08 15.02 -4.39
CA ARG A 8 16.98 15.70 -3.69
C ARG A 8 16.60 15.05 -2.37
N ILE A 9 16.53 13.72 -2.35
CA ILE A 9 16.27 12.96 -1.12
C ILE A 9 17.38 13.22 -0.11
N ALA A 10 18.65 13.06 -0.49
CA ALA A 10 19.77 13.25 0.40
C ALA A 10 19.86 14.70 0.91
N GLU A 11 19.58 15.70 0.09
CA GLU A 11 19.60 17.11 0.48
C GLU A 11 18.44 17.47 1.44
N SER A 12 17.24 16.96 1.18
CA SER A 12 16.02 17.40 1.88
C SER A 12 15.75 16.63 3.17
N LEU A 13 16.05 15.32 3.19
CA LEU A 13 15.76 14.42 4.31
C LEU A 13 16.86 14.46 5.36
N GLN A 14 16.99 15.59 6.03
CA GLN A 14 17.92 15.79 7.15
C GLN A 14 17.20 15.73 8.50
N PHE A 15 17.89 15.25 9.54
CA PHE A 15 17.30 15.09 10.88
C PHE A 15 16.89 16.43 11.53
N ASP A 16 17.53 17.53 11.15
CA ASP A 16 17.21 18.89 11.60
C ASP A 16 16.04 19.51 10.80
N ASN A 17 15.66 18.92 9.66
CA ASN A 17 14.51 19.34 8.86
C ASN A 17 13.20 18.80 9.45
N THR A 18 12.71 19.49 10.49
CA THR A 18 11.50 19.08 11.24
C THR A 18 10.26 18.83 10.36
N PRO A 19 9.89 19.71 9.40
CA PRO A 19 8.75 19.47 8.51
C PRO A 19 8.87 18.15 7.74
N VAL A 20 10.05 17.85 7.19
CA VAL A 20 10.29 16.61 6.46
C VAL A 20 10.19 15.40 7.39
N MET A 21 10.78 15.45 8.58
CA MET A 21 10.72 14.35 9.53
C MET A 21 9.27 14.04 9.97
N ILE A 22 8.44 15.07 10.15
CA ILE A 22 7.01 14.90 10.44
C ILE A 22 6.32 14.19 9.27
N ALA A 23 6.53 14.68 8.04
CA ALA A 23 5.92 14.11 6.85
C ALA A 23 6.34 12.66 6.62
N THR A 24 7.64 12.35 6.75
CA THR A 24 8.17 10.98 6.65
C THR A 24 7.53 10.08 7.70
N ASN A 25 7.58 10.44 8.98
CA ASN A 25 7.02 9.61 10.05
C ASN A 25 5.53 9.36 9.87
N ALA A 26 4.76 10.39 9.48
CA ALA A 26 3.34 10.23 9.21
C ALA A 26 3.07 9.24 8.07
N CYS A 27 3.79 9.33 6.94
CA CYS A 27 3.65 8.40 5.83
C CYS A 27 3.89 6.93 6.27
N PHE A 28 4.97 6.66 6.99
CA PHE A 28 5.29 5.30 7.44
C PHE A 28 4.31 4.78 8.50
N ILE A 29 3.92 5.62 9.47
CA ILE A 29 2.96 5.22 10.51
C ILE A 29 1.60 4.87 9.89
N ILE A 30 1.11 5.67 8.93
CA ILE A 30 -0.17 5.41 8.27
C ILE A 30 -0.12 4.11 7.48
N GLY A 31 0.96 3.89 6.71
CA GLY A 31 1.17 2.62 6.00
C GLY A 31 1.17 1.41 6.94
N LEU A 32 1.84 1.54 8.09
CA LEU A 32 1.89 0.48 9.10
C LEU A 32 0.52 0.22 9.72
N LEU A 33 -0.27 1.27 9.96
CA LEU A 33 -1.65 1.13 10.46
C LEU A 33 -2.54 0.41 9.44
N GLN A 34 -2.43 0.74 8.16
CA GLN A 34 -3.16 0.06 7.08
C GLN A 34 -2.87 -1.45 7.08
N TYR A 35 -1.59 -1.84 7.13
CA TYR A 35 -1.20 -3.25 7.22
C TYR A 35 -1.58 -3.91 8.53
N THR A 36 -1.52 -3.19 9.65
CA THR A 36 -1.97 -3.68 10.95
C THR A 36 -3.45 -4.06 10.90
N TYR A 37 -4.31 -3.20 10.33
CA TYR A 37 -5.72 -3.53 10.14
C TYR A 37 -5.91 -4.69 9.16
N ALA A 38 -5.22 -4.68 8.02
CA ALA A 38 -5.34 -5.72 7.01
C ALA A 38 -5.00 -7.11 7.56
N ILE A 39 -3.85 -7.24 8.24
CA ILE A 39 -3.40 -8.49 8.86
C ILE A 39 -4.35 -8.93 9.96
N ARG A 40 -4.78 -8.01 10.84
CA ARG A 40 -5.67 -8.37 11.95
C ARG A 40 -7.04 -8.84 11.42
N LEU A 41 -7.57 -8.22 10.36
CA LEU A 41 -8.81 -8.65 9.69
C LEU A 41 -8.62 -10.04 9.07
N LEU A 42 -7.51 -10.24 8.37
CA LEU A 42 -7.19 -11.50 7.72
C LEU A 42 -7.09 -12.67 8.72
N ILE A 43 -6.37 -12.47 9.84
CA ILE A 43 -6.21 -13.47 10.90
C ILE A 43 -7.53 -13.73 11.65
N ARG A 44 -8.25 -12.67 12.05
CA ARG A 44 -9.45 -12.83 12.91
C ARG A 44 -10.71 -13.20 12.15
N GLU A 45 -10.84 -12.75 10.91
CA GLU A 45 -12.08 -12.85 10.14
C GLU A 45 -11.91 -13.72 8.88
N GLY A 46 -10.69 -14.19 8.62
CA GLY A 46 -10.35 -15.04 7.51
C GLY A 46 -10.46 -14.35 6.15
N GLN A 47 -10.52 -13.01 6.13
CA GLN A 47 -10.66 -12.18 4.92
C GLN A 47 -9.96 -10.84 5.14
N GLY A 48 -9.19 -10.40 4.14
CA GLY A 48 -8.48 -9.12 4.16
C GLY A 48 -9.18 -8.02 3.34
N PRO A 49 -8.88 -6.73 3.60
CA PRO A 49 -9.42 -5.63 2.82
C PRO A 49 -8.66 -5.39 1.50
N ILE A 50 -7.42 -5.88 1.37
CA ILE A 50 -6.55 -5.61 0.22
C ILE A 50 -6.65 -6.75 -0.79
N PRO A 51 -7.01 -6.48 -2.07
CA PRO A 51 -7.01 -7.46 -3.16
C PRO A 51 -5.65 -8.17 -3.36
N PHE A 52 -5.69 -9.43 -3.76
CA PHE A 52 -4.49 -10.25 -3.94
C PHE A 52 -3.51 -9.69 -4.98
N TRP A 53 -4.01 -9.15 -6.10
CA TRP A 53 -3.16 -8.57 -7.13
C TRP A 53 -2.39 -7.33 -6.62
N MET A 54 -2.96 -6.57 -5.67
CA MET A 54 -2.28 -5.42 -5.11
C MET A 54 -1.10 -5.85 -4.25
N GLN A 55 -1.27 -6.92 -3.46
CA GLN A 55 -0.15 -7.51 -2.70
C GLN A 55 0.99 -7.90 -3.65
N THR A 56 0.69 -8.51 -4.80
CA THR A 56 1.73 -8.87 -5.78
C THR A 56 2.44 -7.65 -6.40
N PHE A 57 1.68 -6.56 -6.63
CA PHE A 57 2.24 -5.31 -7.13
C PHE A 57 3.14 -4.64 -6.10
N TYR A 58 2.69 -4.57 -4.85
CA TYR A 58 3.44 -3.96 -3.77
C TYR A 58 4.72 -4.75 -3.47
N VAL A 59 4.68 -6.09 -3.43
CA VAL A 59 5.90 -6.90 -3.23
C VAL A 59 6.93 -6.61 -4.33
N ALA A 60 6.48 -6.48 -5.58
CA ALA A 60 7.37 -6.13 -6.69
C ALA A 60 7.96 -4.72 -6.53
N HIS A 61 7.12 -3.76 -6.15
CA HIS A 61 7.52 -2.36 -5.93
C HIS A 61 8.54 -2.26 -4.79
N GLU A 62 8.20 -2.80 -3.63
CA GLU A 62 8.98 -2.71 -2.41
C GLU A 62 10.32 -3.40 -2.57
N LEU A 63 10.37 -4.65 -3.07
CA LEU A 63 11.63 -5.37 -3.28
C LEU A 63 12.52 -4.68 -4.32
N THR A 64 11.94 -4.02 -5.33
CA THR A 64 12.72 -3.23 -6.28
C THR A 64 13.36 -2.01 -5.59
N PHE A 65 12.62 -1.30 -4.75
CA PHE A 65 13.17 -0.16 -4.01
C PHE A 65 14.07 -0.54 -2.84
N VAL A 66 13.93 -1.74 -2.25
CA VAL A 66 14.92 -2.33 -1.33
C VAL A 66 16.28 -2.34 -2.02
N TYR A 67 16.34 -2.93 -3.22
CA TYR A 67 17.56 -3.01 -4.02
C TYR A 67 18.09 -1.62 -4.41
N LEU A 68 17.24 -0.76 -4.99
CA LEU A 68 17.64 0.56 -5.47
C LEU A 68 18.15 1.47 -4.35
N PHE A 69 17.52 1.46 -3.17
CA PHE A 69 17.99 2.24 -2.03
C PHE A 69 19.21 1.63 -1.36
N ALA A 70 19.37 0.31 -1.33
CA ALA A 70 20.62 -0.31 -0.87
C ALA A 70 21.80 0.13 -1.76
N GLU A 71 21.61 0.14 -3.09
CA GLU A 71 22.63 0.61 -4.04
C GLU A 71 22.88 2.12 -3.92
N ALA A 72 21.83 2.93 -3.73
CA ALA A 72 21.96 4.36 -3.52
C ALA A 72 22.68 4.69 -2.20
N ALA A 73 22.45 3.94 -1.13
CA ALA A 73 23.08 4.19 0.17
C ALA A 73 24.60 4.28 0.08
N HIS A 74 25.24 3.38 -0.67
CA HIS A 74 26.71 3.40 -0.88
C HIS A 74 27.20 4.67 -1.60
N ARG A 75 26.38 5.26 -2.47
CA ARG A 75 26.73 6.45 -3.26
C ARG A 75 26.52 7.77 -2.53
N TYR A 76 25.72 7.76 -1.47
CA TYR A 76 25.35 8.94 -0.68
C TYR A 76 25.76 8.75 0.79
N ASP A 77 26.99 8.29 1.03
CA ASP A 77 27.60 8.16 2.37
C ASP A 77 26.72 7.45 3.41
N TYR A 78 26.01 6.40 2.98
CA TYR A 78 25.10 5.63 3.83
C TYR A 78 24.00 6.49 4.47
N HIS A 79 23.50 7.46 3.71
CA HIS A 79 22.44 8.37 4.16
C HIS A 79 21.28 7.61 4.82
N TRP A 80 20.88 8.06 6.01
CA TRP A 80 19.97 7.35 6.90
C TRP A 80 18.65 6.98 6.21
N PHE A 81 18.12 7.86 5.35
CA PHE A 81 16.86 7.61 4.66
C PHE A 81 16.95 6.41 3.71
N PHE A 82 18.06 6.24 2.99
CA PHE A 82 18.22 5.12 2.07
C PHE A 82 18.33 3.79 2.81
N ILE A 83 19.12 3.73 3.89
CA ILE A 83 19.22 2.53 4.72
C ILE A 83 17.88 2.21 5.38
N SER A 84 17.29 3.19 6.06
CA SER A 84 16.09 2.98 6.87
C SER A 84 14.90 2.62 5.99
N THR A 85 14.77 3.27 4.83
CA THR A 85 13.69 2.96 3.88
C THR A 85 13.91 1.62 3.20
N SER A 86 15.14 1.28 2.80
CA SER A 86 15.44 -0.06 2.26
C SER A 86 15.08 -1.17 3.27
N PHE A 87 15.50 -1.02 4.53
CA PHE A 87 15.12 -1.98 5.58
C PHE A 87 13.60 -2.02 5.81
N SER A 88 12.94 -0.87 5.88
CA SER A 88 11.49 -0.78 6.10
C SER A 88 10.71 -1.44 4.96
N LEU A 89 11.09 -1.20 3.70
CA LEU A 89 10.47 -1.83 2.54
C LEU A 89 10.65 -3.35 2.53
N ALA A 90 11.78 -3.86 3.02
CA ALA A 90 11.97 -5.31 3.16
C ALA A 90 11.02 -5.91 4.22
N VAL A 91 10.78 -5.19 5.33
CA VAL A 91 9.80 -5.58 6.35
C VAL A 91 8.39 -5.55 5.77
N TRP A 92 8.03 -4.49 5.06
CA TRP A 92 6.74 -4.37 4.37
C TRP A 92 6.53 -5.54 3.40
N ALA A 93 7.49 -5.83 2.53
CA ALA A 93 7.37 -6.94 1.57
C ALA A 93 7.14 -8.27 2.28
N GLY A 94 7.75 -8.46 3.45
CA GLY A 94 7.49 -9.61 4.32
C GLY A 94 6.04 -9.68 4.83
N LEU A 95 5.44 -8.54 5.22
CA LEU A 95 4.04 -8.45 5.63
C LEU A 95 3.08 -8.77 4.48
N GLU A 96 3.44 -8.37 3.26
CA GLU A 96 2.66 -8.60 2.05
C GLU A 96 2.71 -10.06 1.61
N ILE A 97 3.91 -10.64 1.61
CA ILE A 97 4.11 -12.08 1.39
C ILE A 97 3.33 -12.89 2.44
N PHE A 98 3.33 -12.43 3.71
CA PHE A 98 2.51 -13.06 4.75
C PHE A 98 1.01 -12.98 4.42
N CYS A 99 0.51 -11.82 3.99
CA CYS A 99 -0.89 -11.68 3.58
C CYS A 99 -1.24 -12.61 2.41
N MET A 100 -0.38 -12.66 1.38
CA MET A 100 -0.54 -13.57 0.24
C MET A 100 -0.55 -15.02 0.67
N TRP A 101 0.41 -15.44 1.50
CA TRP A 101 0.47 -16.79 2.05
C TRP A 101 -0.80 -17.13 2.82
N TYR A 102 -1.28 -16.24 3.67
CA TYR A 102 -2.49 -16.49 4.45
C TYR A 102 -3.73 -16.56 3.56
N THR A 103 -3.89 -15.67 2.56
CA THR A 103 -4.98 -15.75 1.57
C THR A 103 -4.96 -17.07 0.83
N ILE A 104 -3.78 -17.57 0.45
CA ILE A 104 -3.63 -18.88 -0.18
C ILE A 104 -3.98 -20.00 0.79
N GLN A 105 -3.63 -19.94 2.08
CA GLN A 105 -3.84 -21.05 3.01
C GLN A 105 -5.22 -21.08 3.68
N SER A 106 -5.82 -19.93 3.91
CA SER A 106 -7.16 -19.79 4.50
C SER A 106 -8.23 -20.27 3.52
N PRO A 107 -9.00 -21.34 3.81
CA PRO A 107 -10.02 -21.85 2.88
C PRO A 107 -11.06 -20.79 2.52
N LYS A 108 -11.45 -19.95 3.47
CA LYS A 108 -12.45 -18.89 3.29
C LYS A 108 -11.95 -17.83 2.30
N ASP A 109 -10.76 -17.31 2.51
CA ASP A 109 -10.19 -16.26 1.67
C ASP A 109 -9.79 -16.82 0.30
N ARG A 110 -9.17 -18.01 0.28
CA ARG A 110 -8.80 -18.71 -0.97
C ARG A 110 -9.99 -18.83 -1.92
N ILE A 111 -11.15 -19.28 -1.42
CA ILE A 111 -12.35 -19.41 -2.24
C ILE A 111 -12.85 -18.04 -2.67
N ALA A 112 -12.90 -17.06 -1.76
CA ALA A 112 -13.37 -15.71 -2.08
C ALA A 112 -12.52 -15.05 -3.17
N THR A 113 -11.20 -15.17 -3.09
CA THR A 113 -10.24 -14.55 -4.02
C THR A 113 -10.15 -15.30 -5.36
N PHE A 114 -10.06 -16.64 -5.33
CA PHE A 114 -9.66 -17.41 -6.51
C PHE A 114 -10.80 -18.14 -7.21
N SER A 115 -12.00 -18.21 -6.61
CA SER A 115 -13.13 -18.87 -7.28
C SER A 115 -13.62 -18.21 -8.57
N PRO A 116 -13.53 -16.87 -8.75
CA PRO A 116 -13.84 -16.26 -10.04
C PRO A 116 -12.86 -16.66 -11.16
N LEU A 117 -11.66 -17.10 -10.81
CA LEU A 117 -10.60 -17.45 -11.76
C LEU A 117 -10.54 -18.96 -12.07
N PHE A 118 -10.73 -19.81 -11.06
CA PHE A 118 -10.52 -21.26 -11.18
C PHE A 118 -11.75 -22.10 -10.76
N GLY A 119 -12.90 -21.48 -10.54
CA GLY A 119 -14.13 -22.15 -10.11
C GLY A 119 -14.21 -22.43 -8.61
N LYS A 120 -15.25 -23.15 -8.17
CA LYS A 120 -15.63 -23.27 -6.75
C LYS A 120 -14.55 -23.82 -5.81
N HIS A 121 -13.63 -24.64 -6.32
CA HIS A 121 -12.60 -25.32 -5.54
C HIS A 121 -11.22 -25.12 -6.18
N PRO A 122 -10.63 -23.92 -6.06
CA PRO A 122 -9.34 -23.63 -6.67
C PRO A 122 -8.23 -24.48 -6.03
N THR A 123 -7.48 -25.22 -6.85
CA THR A 123 -6.37 -26.05 -6.36
C THR A 123 -5.18 -25.18 -5.98
N THR A 124 -4.44 -25.58 -4.94
CA THR A 124 -3.24 -24.84 -4.51
C THR A 124 -2.20 -24.74 -5.64
N SER A 125 -2.05 -25.78 -6.46
CA SER A 125 -1.09 -25.78 -7.59
C SER A 125 -1.44 -24.72 -8.65
N SER A 126 -2.72 -24.60 -9.02
CA SER A 126 -3.19 -23.57 -9.95
C SER A 126 -2.97 -22.17 -9.38
N ILE A 127 -3.25 -21.97 -8.09
CA ILE A 127 -3.05 -20.68 -7.41
C ILE A 127 -1.57 -20.31 -7.35
N LEU A 128 -0.68 -21.25 -7.02
CA LEU A 128 0.76 -20.99 -6.96
C LEU A 128 1.32 -20.67 -8.35
N THR A 129 0.90 -21.40 -9.38
CA THR A 129 1.27 -21.10 -10.77
C THR A 129 0.81 -19.70 -11.18
N TYR A 130 -0.44 -19.35 -10.89
CA TYR A 130 -0.96 -18.01 -11.14
C TYR A 130 -0.19 -16.92 -10.38
N THR A 131 0.08 -17.14 -9.10
CA THR A 131 0.82 -16.21 -8.25
C THR A 131 2.22 -15.97 -8.80
N PHE A 132 2.91 -17.03 -9.24
CA PHE A 132 4.24 -16.94 -9.82
C PHE A 132 4.25 -16.06 -11.08
N PHE A 133 3.38 -16.35 -12.06
CA PHE A 133 3.32 -15.56 -13.30
C PHE A 133 2.83 -14.14 -13.06
N LEU A 134 1.87 -13.94 -12.15
CA LEU A 134 1.39 -12.62 -11.77
C LEU A 134 2.53 -11.81 -11.12
N GLN A 135 3.31 -12.42 -10.22
CA GLN A 135 4.43 -11.75 -9.58
C GLN A 135 5.50 -11.32 -10.60
N LEU A 136 5.85 -12.19 -11.55
CA LEU A 136 6.77 -11.83 -12.64
C LEU A 136 6.23 -10.68 -13.49
N ALA A 137 4.93 -10.70 -13.82
CA ALA A 137 4.30 -9.61 -14.55
C ALA A 137 4.32 -8.30 -13.74
N MET A 138 4.10 -8.34 -12.43
CA MET A 138 4.17 -7.17 -11.57
C MET A 138 5.59 -6.59 -11.47
N PHE A 139 6.63 -7.42 -11.41
CA PHE A 139 8.01 -6.96 -11.52
C PHE A 139 8.28 -6.26 -12.86
N ALA A 140 7.81 -6.84 -13.97
CA ALA A 140 7.94 -6.20 -15.28
C ALA A 140 7.23 -4.84 -15.33
N VAL A 141 6.01 -4.73 -14.78
CA VAL A 141 5.27 -3.45 -14.68
C VAL A 141 6.06 -2.42 -13.87
N VAL A 142 6.58 -2.81 -12.69
CA VAL A 142 7.35 -1.92 -11.81
C VAL A 142 8.64 -1.46 -12.48
N TRP A 143 9.38 -2.36 -13.14
CA TRP A 143 10.62 -2.00 -13.83
C TRP A 143 10.38 -1.06 -15.01
N ILE A 144 9.35 -1.31 -15.82
CA ILE A 144 8.97 -0.40 -16.92
C ILE A 144 8.58 0.97 -16.37
N LEU A 145 7.80 1.00 -15.27
CA LEU A 145 7.42 2.24 -14.63
C LEU A 145 8.64 3.02 -14.13
N ILE A 146 9.61 2.34 -13.51
CA ILE A 146 10.85 2.95 -13.04
C ILE A 146 11.72 3.42 -14.21
N GLU A 147 11.77 2.68 -15.31
CA GLU A 147 12.50 3.08 -16.52
C GLU A 147 11.94 4.40 -17.09
N PHE A 148 10.61 4.57 -17.08
CA PHE A 148 9.96 5.80 -17.55
C PHE A 148 10.11 6.97 -16.59
N LEU A 149 10.14 6.72 -15.27
CA LEU A 149 10.15 7.78 -14.26
C LEU A 149 11.54 8.12 -13.72
N GLY A 150 12.50 7.20 -13.87
CA GLY A 150 13.85 7.25 -13.31
C GLY A 150 14.01 6.40 -12.03
N ALA A 151 15.23 5.91 -11.80
CA ALA A 151 15.55 4.98 -10.70
C ALA A 151 15.20 5.52 -9.30
N GLY A 152 15.32 6.83 -9.05
CA GLY A 152 15.00 7.43 -7.75
C GLY A 152 13.53 7.87 -7.59
N SER A 153 12.63 7.48 -8.49
CA SER A 153 11.21 7.87 -8.51
C SER A 153 10.34 7.27 -7.37
N PHE A 154 10.95 6.91 -6.24
CA PHE A 154 10.26 6.31 -5.09
C PHE A 154 9.07 7.13 -4.61
N MET A 155 9.21 8.45 -4.49
CA MET A 155 8.11 9.30 -4.02
C MET A 155 6.92 9.29 -4.99
N LEU A 156 7.17 9.26 -6.31
CA LEU A 156 6.13 9.21 -7.33
C LEU A 156 5.40 7.86 -7.31
N THR A 157 6.18 6.78 -7.30
CA THR A 157 5.63 5.43 -7.30
C THR A 157 5.01 5.04 -5.96
N GLY A 158 5.47 5.61 -4.84
CA GLY A 158 4.85 5.52 -3.53
C GLY A 158 3.55 6.31 -3.42
N ALA A 159 3.46 7.48 -4.07
CA ALA A 159 2.17 8.16 -4.21
C ALA A 159 1.19 7.32 -5.03
N LEU A 160 1.66 6.66 -6.11
CA LEU A 160 0.86 5.73 -6.88
C LEU A 160 0.38 4.52 -6.04
N THR A 161 1.24 3.92 -5.22
CA THR A 161 0.84 2.78 -4.37
C THR A 161 -0.24 3.20 -3.37
N ASN A 162 -0.14 4.41 -2.81
CA ASN A 162 -1.19 5.01 -1.97
C ASN A 162 -2.50 5.22 -2.74
N VAL A 163 -2.45 5.75 -3.96
CA VAL A 163 -3.63 5.87 -4.84
C VAL A 163 -4.29 4.51 -5.04
N LEU A 164 -3.50 3.49 -5.39
CA LEU A 164 -3.99 2.12 -5.55
C LEU A 164 -4.61 1.59 -4.26
N LEU A 165 -4.07 1.93 -3.10
CA LEU A 165 -4.62 1.50 -1.80
C LEU A 165 -5.98 2.13 -1.49
N ILE A 166 -6.20 3.34 -1.96
CA ILE A 166 -7.48 4.05 -1.81
C ILE A 166 -8.53 3.47 -2.76
N ILE A 167 -8.17 3.24 -4.04
CA ILE A 167 -9.14 2.87 -5.08
C ILE A 167 -9.28 1.36 -5.27
N GLY A 168 -8.20 0.60 -5.14
CA GLY A 168 -8.15 -0.81 -5.50
C GLY A 168 -9.10 -1.68 -4.67
N PRO A 169 -9.20 -1.47 -3.35
CA PRO A 169 -10.15 -2.21 -2.52
C PRO A 169 -11.63 -1.88 -2.79
N THR A 170 -11.94 -0.79 -3.50
CA THR A 170 -13.32 -0.30 -3.72
C THR A 170 -14.24 -1.38 -4.26
N HIS A 171 -13.80 -2.11 -5.29
CA HIS A 171 -14.62 -3.15 -5.90
C HIS A 171 -14.99 -4.23 -4.88
N GLU A 172 -14.03 -4.61 -4.02
CA GLU A 172 -14.25 -5.64 -3.01
C GLU A 172 -15.07 -5.17 -1.84
N TYR A 173 -15.07 -3.87 -1.56
CA TYR A 173 -15.93 -3.32 -0.51
C TYR A 173 -17.38 -3.40 -0.94
N LEU A 174 -17.63 -2.99 -2.19
CA LEU A 174 -18.97 -2.95 -2.78
C LEU A 174 -19.49 -4.35 -3.09
N SER A 175 -18.66 -5.25 -3.62
CA SER A 175 -19.07 -6.61 -3.99
C SER A 175 -19.44 -7.46 -2.77
N ARG A 176 -18.80 -7.21 -1.62
CA ARG A 176 -19.09 -7.92 -0.37
C ARG A 176 -20.41 -7.50 0.28
N GLY A 177 -20.85 -6.24 0.10
CA GLY A 177 -22.06 -5.70 0.72
C GLY A 177 -22.12 -5.87 2.24
N SER A 178 -20.97 -6.01 2.91
CA SER A 178 -20.87 -6.32 4.34
C SER A 178 -19.55 -5.82 4.93
N ARG A 179 -19.50 -5.65 6.26
CA ARG A 179 -18.26 -5.26 6.95
C ARG A 179 -17.24 -6.41 7.09
N ASN A 180 -17.58 -7.65 6.72
CA ASN A 180 -16.69 -8.79 6.93
C ASN A 180 -15.37 -8.63 6.15
N GLY A 181 -14.24 -8.76 6.86
CA GLY A 181 -12.92 -8.52 6.29
C GLY A 181 -12.62 -7.05 5.97
N LEU A 182 -13.42 -6.11 6.51
CA LEU A 182 -13.28 -4.65 6.41
C LEU A 182 -13.36 -4.01 7.79
N SER A 183 -12.82 -2.83 8.01
CA SER A 183 -13.05 -2.09 9.27
C SER A 183 -13.16 -0.61 9.00
N ILE A 184 -13.95 0.09 9.80
CA ILE A 184 -14.02 1.56 9.74
C ILE A 184 -12.63 2.13 10.04
N GLY A 185 -11.88 1.51 10.96
CA GLY A 185 -10.50 1.85 11.24
C GLY A 185 -9.60 1.83 9.99
N PHE A 186 -9.67 0.78 9.17
CA PHE A 186 -8.94 0.69 7.90
C PHE A 186 -9.36 1.81 6.93
N CYS A 187 -10.67 2.07 6.80
CA CYS A 187 -11.15 3.14 5.93
C CYS A 187 -10.65 4.53 6.38
N LEU A 188 -10.63 4.81 7.68
CA LEU A 188 -10.09 6.05 8.24
C LEU A 188 -8.58 6.18 8.00
N THR A 189 -7.83 5.07 8.02
CA THR A 189 -6.41 5.10 7.65
C THR A 189 -6.20 5.46 6.18
N ASN A 190 -7.12 5.07 5.28
CA ASN A 190 -7.08 5.52 3.88
C ASN A 190 -7.37 7.02 3.73
N VAL A 191 -8.29 7.58 4.52
CA VAL A 191 -8.53 9.03 4.55
C VAL A 191 -7.27 9.77 5.00
N ALA A 192 -6.62 9.30 6.06
CA ALA A 192 -5.35 9.87 6.52
C ALA A 192 -4.25 9.74 5.46
N CYS A 193 -4.17 8.59 4.77
CA CYS A 193 -3.23 8.34 3.68
C CYS A 193 -3.37 9.37 2.55
N VAL A 194 -4.60 9.70 2.13
CA VAL A 194 -4.84 10.76 1.13
C VAL A 194 -4.28 12.10 1.60
N ILE A 195 -4.62 12.51 2.82
CA ILE A 195 -4.18 13.80 3.38
C ILE A 195 -2.66 13.88 3.37
N TRP A 196 -1.98 12.86 3.90
CA TRP A 196 -0.52 12.86 4.02
C TRP A 196 0.22 12.59 2.71
N THR A 197 -0.48 12.19 1.64
CA THR A 197 0.10 12.05 0.30
C THR A 197 -0.03 13.34 -0.51
N PHE A 198 -1.18 14.01 -0.43
CA PHE A 198 -1.53 15.09 -1.36
C PHE A 198 -1.63 16.48 -0.72
N ALA A 199 -1.55 16.63 0.60
CA ALA A 199 -1.53 17.96 1.21
C ALA A 199 -0.20 18.69 0.91
N PRO A 200 -0.15 20.03 1.00
CA PRO A 200 1.08 20.80 0.77
C PRO A 200 2.24 20.49 1.72
N PHE A 201 1.93 19.85 2.86
CA PHE A 201 2.93 19.38 3.83
C PHE A 201 3.33 17.91 3.62
N SER A 202 2.90 17.27 2.53
CA SER A 202 3.22 15.86 2.25
C SER A 202 4.71 15.67 1.98
N LEU A 203 5.19 14.45 2.19
CA LEU A 203 6.58 14.11 1.94
C LEU A 203 7.02 14.44 0.51
N GLY A 204 6.14 14.15 -0.47
CA GLY A 204 6.37 14.49 -1.87
C GLY A 204 6.48 16.00 -2.10
N ALA A 205 5.55 16.80 -1.54
CA ALA A 205 5.54 18.25 -1.71
C ALA A 205 6.76 18.94 -1.09
N VAL A 206 7.27 18.41 0.03
CA VAL A 206 8.43 19.00 0.72
C VAL A 206 9.76 18.57 0.09
N VAL A 207 9.88 17.33 -0.42
CA VAL A 207 11.13 16.81 -1.00
C VAL A 207 11.25 17.08 -2.51
N LEU A 208 10.13 17.08 -3.24
CA LEU A 208 10.05 17.26 -4.69
C LEU A 208 8.92 18.25 -5.08
N PRO A 209 8.98 19.51 -4.62
CA PRO A 209 7.94 20.50 -4.91
C PRO A 209 7.72 20.73 -6.40
N GLU A 210 8.77 20.59 -7.23
CA GLU A 210 8.66 20.70 -8.69
C GLU A 210 7.69 19.70 -9.34
N ILE A 211 7.37 18.60 -8.64
CA ILE A 211 6.41 17.57 -9.09
C ILE A 211 5.13 17.63 -8.26
N PHE A 212 5.25 17.73 -6.93
CA PHE A 212 4.14 17.54 -6.00
C PHE A 212 3.44 18.83 -5.57
N ASP A 213 4.12 19.98 -5.63
CA ASP A 213 3.51 21.30 -5.40
C ASP A 213 2.93 21.84 -6.72
N GLN A 214 1.99 21.08 -7.26
CA GLN A 214 1.34 21.35 -8.54
C GLN A 214 -0.17 21.27 -8.39
N THR A 215 -0.90 22.19 -9.02
CA THR A 215 -2.37 22.25 -8.96
C THR A 215 -3.02 20.90 -9.27
N ILE A 216 -2.49 20.17 -10.25
CA ILE A 216 -3.05 18.87 -10.65
C ILE A 216 -2.93 17.80 -9.55
N ILE A 217 -1.85 17.83 -8.76
CA ILE A 217 -1.64 16.91 -7.64
C ILE A 217 -2.65 17.20 -6.53
N TYR A 218 -2.90 18.48 -6.23
CA TYR A 218 -3.92 18.87 -5.25
C TYR A 218 -5.34 18.54 -5.71
N VAL A 219 -5.66 18.74 -6.99
CA VAL A 219 -6.94 18.34 -7.57
C VAL A 219 -7.14 16.83 -7.46
N ALA A 220 -6.12 16.03 -7.81
CA ALA A 220 -6.17 14.58 -7.63
C ALA A 220 -6.39 14.20 -6.15
N GLY A 221 -5.71 14.89 -5.22
CA GLY A 221 -5.90 14.75 -3.79
C GLY A 221 -7.33 14.98 -3.33
N VAL A 222 -8.00 16.04 -3.81
CA VAL A 222 -9.40 16.34 -3.48
C VAL A 222 -10.34 15.24 -3.98
N ILE A 223 -10.12 14.74 -5.20
CA ILE A 223 -10.93 13.64 -5.78
C ILE A 223 -10.79 12.37 -4.93
N LEU A 224 -9.54 12.00 -4.60
CA LEU A 224 -9.25 10.81 -3.79
C LEU A 224 -9.75 10.96 -2.35
N PHE A 225 -9.72 12.17 -1.80
CA PHE A 225 -10.25 12.46 -0.48
C PHE A 225 -11.76 12.23 -0.47
N GLY A 226 -12.49 12.81 -1.42
CA GLY A 226 -13.92 12.58 -1.59
C GLY A 226 -14.26 11.08 -1.74
N SER A 227 -13.49 10.36 -2.56
CA SER A 227 -13.65 8.91 -2.75
C SER A 227 -13.45 8.13 -1.45
N SER A 228 -12.39 8.43 -0.68
CA SER A 228 -12.08 7.77 0.60
C SER A 228 -13.15 8.01 1.66
N ILE A 229 -13.70 9.22 1.74
CA ILE A 229 -14.81 9.57 2.64
C ILE A 229 -16.08 8.83 2.23
N TRP A 230 -16.42 8.85 0.93
CA TRP A 230 -17.56 8.12 0.41
C TRP A 230 -17.47 6.62 0.74
N LEU A 231 -16.33 5.97 0.46
CA LEU A 231 -16.13 4.55 0.81
C LEU A 231 -16.26 4.29 2.31
N THR A 232 -15.73 5.18 3.15
CA THR A 232 -15.89 5.09 4.61
C THR A 232 -17.38 5.14 4.98
N THR A 233 -18.16 6.02 4.38
CA THR A 233 -19.61 6.13 4.64
C THR A 233 -20.38 4.90 4.19
N VAL A 234 -20.01 4.32 3.03
CA VAL A 234 -20.61 3.07 2.53
C VAL A 234 -20.33 1.92 3.51
N VAL A 235 -19.08 1.72 3.93
CA VAL A 235 -18.73 0.67 4.90
C VAL A 235 -19.42 0.90 6.25
N ALA A 236 -19.54 2.15 6.69
CA ALA A 236 -20.28 2.51 7.89
C ALA A 236 -21.80 2.27 7.77
N SER A 237 -22.37 2.23 6.56
CA SER A 237 -23.78 1.87 6.35
C SER A 237 -24.06 0.37 6.38
N TYR A 238 -23.04 -0.47 6.17
CA TYR A 238 -23.21 -1.92 6.21
C TYR A 238 -23.59 -2.43 7.61
N PRO A 239 -24.30 -3.58 7.72
CA PRO A 239 -24.67 -4.14 9.00
C PRO A 239 -23.46 -4.34 9.93
N PRO A 240 -23.59 -4.04 11.24
CA PRO A 240 -22.56 -4.33 12.22
C PRO A 240 -22.16 -5.82 12.21
N LYS A 241 -20.88 -6.09 12.46
CA LYS A 241 -20.36 -7.45 12.59
C LYS A 241 -21.00 -8.15 13.80
N THR A 242 -21.42 -9.40 13.66
CA THR A 242 -21.93 -10.17 14.80
C THR A 242 -20.79 -10.85 15.54
N ALA A 243 -20.76 -10.69 16.86
CA ALA A 243 -19.84 -11.45 17.70
C ALA A 243 -20.34 -12.90 17.80
N THR A 244 -19.56 -13.85 17.31
CA THR A 244 -19.88 -15.28 17.41
C THR A 244 -19.24 -15.86 18.66
N LYS A 245 -20.03 -16.55 19.50
CA LYS A 245 -19.55 -17.18 20.74
C LYS A 245 -18.43 -18.18 20.41
N GLY A 246 -17.27 -18.03 21.07
CA GLY A 246 -16.09 -18.88 20.86
C GLY A 246 -15.16 -18.42 19.72
N GLN A 247 -15.46 -17.32 19.03
CA GLN A 247 -14.58 -16.69 18.04
C GLN A 247 -13.98 -15.39 18.59
N PRO A 248 -12.79 -14.96 18.09
CA PRO A 248 -12.23 -13.66 18.44
C PRO A 248 -13.20 -12.52 18.16
N THR A 249 -13.19 -11.48 18.99
CA THR A 249 -14.03 -10.30 18.77
C THR A 249 -13.72 -9.64 17.42
N PRO A 250 -14.74 -9.32 16.60
CA PRO A 250 -14.55 -8.66 15.31
C PRO A 250 -13.84 -7.32 15.42
N ILE A 251 -13.19 -6.89 14.34
CA ILE A 251 -12.54 -5.58 14.26
C ILE A 251 -13.52 -4.59 13.65
N TRP A 252 -13.84 -3.54 14.38
CA TRP A 252 -14.86 -2.57 13.99
C TRP A 252 -14.32 -1.50 13.03
#